data_AF-W9R6U9-F1
#
_entry.id   AF-W9R6U9-F1
#
_cell.length_a   1.000
_cell.length_b   1.000
_cell.length_c   1.000
_cell.angle_alpha   90.00
_cell.angle_beta   90.00
_cell.angle_gamma   90.00
#
_symmetry.space_group_name_H-M   'P 1'
#
loop_
_entity.id
_entity.type
_entity.pdbx_description
1 polymer ?
#
loop_
_entity_poly.entity_id
_entity_poly.type
_entity_poly.pdbx_seq_one_letter_code
_entity_poly.pdbx_strand_id
1 'polypeptide(L)'
;MADSDSETNFVKEFRIPNYIISPELNDEIHHEPKYPVIIFINSKSGGQLGGDLLQTYRSILNENQVFDLGQEAPDVVLRRIYVNLERLKSEGDKLAKHIEENLRLIVAGGDGTAGWLLGVVSDLKLSRLPPIATVPLGTGNNLPFAFGWGKRNPGTDRRSVESFLAQVKDAKEMKIDSWHIVMRMPPPKEGSCDPIPPLELPHSLHAFQRVSETDELNREGYITFRGGFWNYFSMGMDAQVSYAFHSERKLHPEKFKNQLFNQGTYAKIGCTQGWFCASLFHPSSR
;
A
#
# COMPACT_ATOMS: atom_id res chain seq x y z
N MET A 1 6.67 31.86 -21.14
CA MET A 1 7.83 32.13 -20.26
C MET A 1 7.45 32.23 -18.78
N ALA A 2 6.21 32.57 -18.39
CA ALA A 2 5.80 32.57 -16.97
C ALA A 2 5.40 31.18 -16.41
N ASP A 3 4.95 30.24 -17.25
CA ASP A 3 4.50 28.91 -16.81
C ASP A 3 5.64 28.02 -16.28
N SER A 4 6.80 28.01 -16.95
CA SER A 4 7.92 27.11 -16.62
C SER A 4 8.58 27.42 -15.27
N ASP A 5 8.62 28.70 -14.88
CA ASP A 5 9.17 29.12 -13.58
C ASP A 5 8.21 28.81 -12.42
N SER A 6 6.90 28.79 -12.68
CA SER A 6 5.89 28.40 -11.69
C SER A 6 5.85 26.87 -11.49
N GLU A 7 5.92 26.11 -12.59
CA GLU A 7 5.97 24.64 -12.57
C GLU A 7 7.26 24.13 -11.88
N THR A 8 8.41 24.76 -12.14
CA THR A 8 9.66 24.40 -11.46
C THR A 8 9.64 24.76 -9.98
N ASN A 9 8.90 25.80 -9.56
CA ASN A 9 8.75 26.14 -8.14
C ASN A 9 7.74 25.23 -7.41
N PHE A 10 6.69 24.77 -8.06
CA PHE A 10 5.73 23.82 -7.47
C PHE A 10 6.42 22.51 -7.07
N VAL A 11 7.17 21.91 -8.01
CA VAL A 11 7.82 20.61 -7.79
C VAL A 11 8.89 20.67 -6.69
N LYS A 12 9.56 21.81 -6.54
CA LYS A 12 10.56 22.04 -5.48
C LYS A 12 9.98 21.91 -4.07
N GLU A 13 8.69 22.18 -3.87
CA GLU A 13 8.05 22.03 -2.56
C GLU A 13 8.06 20.58 -2.04
N PHE A 14 8.28 19.60 -2.92
CA PHE A 14 8.19 18.17 -2.61
C PHE A 14 9.53 17.44 -2.59
N ARG A 15 10.58 18.00 -3.22
CA ARG A 15 11.85 17.29 -3.48
C ARG A 15 12.72 17.22 -2.22
N ILE A 16 13.05 15.99 -1.81
CA ILE A 16 14.02 15.69 -0.75
C ILE A 16 15.44 15.62 -1.34
N PRO A 17 16.43 16.26 -0.71
CA PRO A 17 17.85 16.09 -1.04
C PRO A 17 18.31 14.63 -0.96
N ASN A 18 19.12 14.17 -1.91
CA ASN A 18 19.73 12.85 -1.91
C ASN A 18 20.47 12.50 -0.61
N TYR A 19 21.22 13.42 -0.01
CA TYR A 19 22.03 13.11 1.19
C TYR A 19 21.17 12.70 2.39
N ILE A 20 19.88 13.11 2.39
CA ILE A 20 18.88 12.72 3.39
C ILE A 20 18.37 11.30 3.11
N ILE A 21 18.23 10.93 1.83
CA ILE A 21 17.73 9.62 1.41
C ILE A 21 18.83 8.54 1.53
N SER A 22 20.05 8.89 1.13
CA SER A 22 21.23 8.02 1.18
C SER A 22 22.48 8.85 1.52
N PRO A 23 23.23 8.50 2.57
CA PRO A 23 24.42 9.25 3.00
C PRO A 23 25.53 9.33 1.94
N GLU A 24 25.57 8.38 1.01
CA GLU A 24 26.62 8.27 -0.01
C GLU A 24 26.43 9.24 -1.18
N LEU A 25 25.26 9.86 -1.27
CA LEU A 25 24.89 10.75 -2.37
C LEU A 25 25.05 12.21 -1.96
N ASN A 26 25.83 12.96 -2.75
CA ASN A 26 25.96 14.40 -2.58
C ASN A 26 24.89 15.14 -3.40
N ASP A 27 24.43 16.27 -2.88
CA ASP A 27 23.53 17.18 -3.60
C ASP A 27 24.23 18.49 -3.94
N GLU A 28 23.82 19.09 -5.07
CA GLU A 28 24.11 20.49 -5.41
C GLU A 28 23.01 21.46 -4.90
N ILE A 29 21.88 20.95 -4.41
CA ILE A 29 20.66 21.75 -4.19
C ILE A 29 20.29 21.81 -2.70
N HIS A 30 20.36 23.02 -2.13
CA HIS A 30 19.92 23.33 -0.76
C HIS A 30 18.59 24.09 -0.77
N HIS A 31 17.51 23.42 -1.20
CA HIS A 31 16.17 23.97 -1.02
C HIS A 31 15.45 23.24 0.12
N GLU A 32 14.68 23.98 0.91
CA GLU A 32 13.88 23.46 2.01
C GLU A 32 12.45 23.16 1.49
N PRO A 33 12.11 21.88 1.20
CA PRO A 33 10.79 21.52 0.72
C PRO A 33 9.74 21.72 1.82
N LYS A 34 8.61 22.33 1.49
CA LYS A 34 7.50 22.53 2.44
C LYS A 34 6.69 21.26 2.69
N TYR A 35 6.62 20.39 1.69
CA TYR A 35 5.81 19.17 1.70
C TYR A 35 6.65 18.00 1.18
N PRO A 36 7.77 17.64 1.84
CA PRO A 36 8.64 16.56 1.38
C PRO A 36 7.88 15.25 1.25
N VAL A 37 8.05 14.54 0.13
CA VAL A 37 7.37 13.28 -0.14
C VAL A 37 8.34 12.14 -0.41
N ILE A 38 8.05 10.97 0.14
CA ILE A 38 8.64 9.71 -0.31
C ILE A 38 7.54 8.88 -0.97
N ILE A 39 7.86 8.32 -2.13
CA ILE A 39 6.87 7.64 -2.98
C ILE A 39 7.22 6.17 -3.10
N PHE A 40 6.25 5.32 -2.81
CA PHE A 40 6.30 3.88 -2.98
C PHE A 40 5.31 3.46 -4.06
N ILE A 41 5.78 2.80 -5.10
CA ILE A 41 4.94 2.40 -6.23
C ILE A 41 5.09 0.91 -6.45
N ASN A 42 4.00 0.18 -6.55
CA ASN A 42 4.04 -1.19 -7.08
C ASN A 42 3.90 -1.11 -8.60
N SER A 43 5.02 -1.26 -9.32
CA SER A 43 5.09 -1.12 -10.78
C SER A 43 4.16 -2.09 -11.55
N LYS A 44 3.81 -3.22 -10.93
CA LYS A 44 2.90 -4.23 -11.51
C LYS A 44 1.41 -3.92 -11.30
N SER A 45 1.08 -2.92 -10.47
CA SER A 45 -0.31 -2.55 -10.19
C SER A 45 -0.96 -1.81 -11.36
N GLY A 46 -2.29 -1.83 -11.39
CA GLY A 46 -3.10 -1.06 -12.34
C GLY A 46 -3.05 -1.54 -13.78
N GLY A 47 -2.50 -2.72 -14.08
CA GLY A 47 -2.36 -3.20 -15.46
C GLY A 47 -1.24 -2.49 -16.23
N GLN A 48 -0.08 -2.29 -15.58
CA GLN A 48 1.10 -1.53 -16.03
C GLN A 48 1.08 -0.02 -15.78
N LEU A 49 -0.05 0.55 -15.33
CA LEU A 49 -0.11 1.97 -14.92
C LEU A 49 0.90 2.32 -13.82
N GLY A 50 1.22 1.36 -12.94
CA GLY A 50 2.26 1.54 -11.92
C GLY A 50 3.65 1.78 -12.51
N GLY A 51 4.02 1.09 -13.60
CA GLY A 51 5.29 1.28 -14.28
C GLY A 51 5.40 2.66 -14.94
N ASP A 52 4.33 3.11 -15.58
CA ASP A 52 4.26 4.45 -16.16
C ASP A 52 4.34 5.53 -15.09
N LEU A 53 3.59 5.37 -13.98
CA LEU A 53 3.66 6.30 -12.85
C LEU A 53 5.05 6.35 -12.24
N LEU A 54 5.73 5.21 -12.10
CA LEU A 54 7.09 5.15 -11.59
C LEU A 54 8.03 6.03 -12.44
N GLN A 55 7.97 5.89 -13.77
CA GLN A 55 8.77 6.70 -14.68
C GLN A 55 8.41 8.19 -14.58
N THR A 56 7.12 8.52 -14.57
CA THR A 56 6.65 9.91 -14.49
C THR A 56 7.07 10.57 -13.18
N TYR A 57 6.88 9.92 -12.03
CA TYR A 57 7.31 10.45 -10.74
C TYR A 57 8.84 10.65 -10.69
N ARG A 58 9.64 9.72 -11.21
CA ARG A 58 11.11 9.87 -11.29
C ARG A 58 11.55 10.99 -12.23
N SER A 59 10.76 11.31 -13.26
CA SER A 59 11.06 12.43 -14.17
C SER A 59 10.73 13.81 -13.54
N ILE A 60 9.79 13.85 -12.60
CA ILE A 60 9.32 15.07 -11.96
C ILE A 60 10.11 15.32 -10.67
N LEU A 61 10.35 14.29 -9.88
CA LEU A 61 10.97 14.34 -8.56
C LEU A 61 12.41 13.82 -8.63
N ASN A 62 13.11 13.89 -7.50
CA ASN A 62 14.36 13.14 -7.31
C ASN A 62 14.09 11.64 -7.46
N GLU A 63 14.79 10.96 -8.38
CA GLU A 63 14.64 9.52 -8.61
C GLU A 63 14.83 8.70 -7.34
N ASN A 64 15.76 9.12 -6.48
CA ASN A 64 16.06 8.42 -5.23
C ASN A 64 14.94 8.51 -4.20
N GLN A 65 13.94 9.40 -4.35
CA GLN A 65 12.78 9.47 -3.46
C GLN A 65 11.56 8.68 -3.96
N VAL A 66 11.72 7.95 -5.08
CA VAL A 66 10.65 7.16 -5.72
C VAL A 66 11.07 5.69 -5.84
N PHE A 67 10.51 4.87 -4.96
CA PHE A 67 10.85 3.47 -4.78
C PHE A 67 9.85 2.53 -5.46
N ASP A 68 10.36 1.56 -6.23
CA ASP A 68 9.55 0.43 -6.70
C ASP A 68 9.49 -0.65 -5.62
N LEU A 69 8.28 -0.92 -5.13
CA LEU A 69 8.01 -1.95 -4.13
C LEU A 69 8.27 -3.37 -4.64
N GLY A 70 8.38 -3.57 -5.96
CA GLY A 70 8.85 -4.82 -6.54
C GLY A 70 10.36 -5.03 -6.44
N GLN A 71 11.13 -3.97 -6.13
CA GLN A 71 12.59 -3.99 -6.04
C GLN A 71 13.08 -3.88 -4.60
N GLU A 72 12.49 -2.96 -3.82
CA GLU A 72 12.90 -2.70 -2.43
C GLU A 72 11.67 -2.65 -1.52
N ALA A 73 11.73 -3.37 -0.39
CA ALA A 73 10.65 -3.42 0.57
C ALA A 73 10.58 -2.10 1.38
N PRO A 74 9.37 -1.60 1.72
CA PRO A 74 9.20 -0.29 2.33
C PRO A 74 9.83 -0.21 3.73
N ASP A 75 9.92 -1.33 4.46
CA ASP A 75 10.55 -1.40 5.77
C ASP A 75 12.07 -1.23 5.70
N VAL A 76 12.71 -1.73 4.64
CA VAL A 76 14.14 -1.52 4.38
C VAL A 76 14.39 -0.04 4.07
N VAL A 77 13.61 0.53 3.15
CA VAL A 77 13.71 1.94 2.73
C VAL A 77 13.51 2.88 3.92
N LEU A 78 12.39 2.73 4.64
CA LEU A 78 12.04 3.63 5.74
C LEU A 78 13.07 3.52 6.87
N ARG A 79 13.54 2.31 7.23
CA ARG A 79 14.61 2.17 8.24
C ARG A 79 15.87 2.90 7.83
N ARG A 80 16.34 2.74 6.58
CA ARG A 80 17.52 3.45 6.06
C ARG A 80 17.36 4.97 6.22
N ILE A 81 16.23 5.50 5.76
CA ILE A 81 15.98 6.96 5.75
C ILE A 81 15.85 7.50 7.17
N TYR A 82 15.08 6.86 8.05
CA TYR A 82 14.90 7.32 9.43
C TYR A 82 16.18 7.21 10.27
N VAL A 83 16.99 6.17 10.08
CA VAL A 83 18.32 6.07 10.72
C VAL A 83 19.23 7.21 10.27
N ASN A 84 19.23 7.53 8.97
CA ASN A 84 20.03 8.65 8.46
C ASN A 84 19.51 10.01 8.95
N LEU A 85 18.19 10.22 8.99
CA LEU A 85 17.57 11.41 9.56
C LEU A 85 17.97 11.60 11.02
N GLU A 86 17.95 10.53 11.83
CA GLU A 86 18.37 10.60 13.23
C GLU A 86 19.84 11.01 13.36
N ARG A 87 20.72 10.39 12.56
CA ARG A 87 22.14 10.75 12.50
C ARG A 87 22.33 12.23 12.14
N LEU A 88 21.71 12.70 11.06
CA LEU A 88 21.81 14.08 10.59
C LEU A 88 21.28 15.09 11.63
N LYS A 89 20.17 14.79 12.29
CA LYS A 89 19.65 15.60 13.39
C LYS A 89 20.63 15.68 14.55
N SER A 90 21.29 14.57 14.91
CA SER A 90 22.30 14.54 15.97
C SER A 90 23.56 15.36 15.62
N GLU A 91 23.86 15.52 14.34
CA GLU A 91 24.94 16.36 13.80
C GLU A 91 24.54 17.84 13.67
N GLY A 92 23.28 18.18 13.96
CA GLY A 92 22.77 19.55 13.93
C GLY A 92 22.18 19.99 12.59
N ASP A 93 21.88 19.07 11.68
CA ASP A 93 21.23 19.37 10.41
C ASP A 93 19.77 19.80 10.64
N LYS A 94 19.50 21.09 10.42
CA LYS A 94 18.16 21.68 10.56
C LYS A 94 17.19 21.22 9.48
N LEU A 95 17.69 20.95 8.27
CA LEU A 95 16.88 20.50 7.15
C LEU A 95 16.39 19.06 7.38
N ALA A 96 17.24 18.19 7.93
CA ALA A 96 16.84 16.83 8.31
C ALA A 96 15.68 16.84 9.33
N LYS A 97 15.77 17.70 10.35
CA LYS A 97 14.68 17.90 11.31
C LYS A 97 13.40 18.39 10.64
N HIS A 98 13.51 19.43 9.81
CA HIS A 98 12.37 19.97 9.06
C HIS A 98 11.70 18.92 8.16
N ILE A 99 12.50 18.10 7.48
CA ILE A 99 11.97 17.04 6.61
C ILE A 99 11.22 16.00 7.43
N GLU A 100 11.77 15.49 8.53
CA GLU A 100 11.06 14.51 9.39
C GLU A 100 9.73 15.07 9.92
N GLU A 101 9.71 16.36 10.31
CA GLU A 101 8.52 17.04 10.82
C GLU A 101 7.45 17.32 9.75
N ASN A 102 7.80 17.28 8.46
CA ASN A 102 6.86 17.60 7.37
C ASN A 102 6.71 16.46 6.34
N LEU A 103 7.38 15.33 6.56
CA LEU A 103 7.40 14.19 5.64
C LEU A 103 6.00 13.60 5.45
N ARG A 104 5.63 13.39 4.19
CA ARG A 104 4.45 12.64 3.78
C ARG A 104 4.87 11.44 2.95
N LEU A 105 4.13 10.35 3.06
CA LEU A 105 4.34 9.17 2.23
C LEU A 105 3.24 9.08 1.18
N ILE A 106 3.59 8.67 -0.02
CA ILE A 106 2.63 8.34 -1.07
C ILE A 106 2.82 6.86 -1.42
N VAL A 107 1.73 6.09 -1.43
CA VAL A 107 1.75 4.69 -1.89
C VAL A 107 0.82 4.51 -3.07
N ALA A 108 1.34 3.99 -4.17
CA ALA A 108 0.58 3.70 -5.37
C ALA A 108 0.48 2.19 -5.60
N GLY A 109 -0.74 1.68 -5.51
CA GLY A 109 -1.03 0.25 -5.64
C GLY A 109 -2.49 -0.08 -5.38
N GLY A 110 -2.79 -1.38 -5.28
CA GLY A 110 -4.09 -1.82 -4.75
C GLY A 110 -4.12 -1.79 -3.22
N ASP A 111 -5.26 -2.22 -2.65
CA ASP A 111 -5.48 -2.25 -1.19
C ASP A 111 -4.38 -3.03 -0.43
N GLY A 112 -3.88 -4.13 -0.99
CA GLY A 112 -2.79 -4.90 -0.38
C GLY A 112 -1.45 -4.14 -0.31
N THR A 113 -1.14 -3.33 -1.33
CA THR A 113 0.07 -2.49 -1.36
C THR A 113 -0.04 -1.37 -0.33
N ALA A 114 -1.19 -0.70 -0.25
CA ALA A 114 -1.44 0.34 0.75
C ALA A 114 -1.39 -0.24 2.17
N GLY A 115 -2.04 -1.38 2.40
CA GLY A 115 -2.01 -2.10 3.68
C GLY A 115 -0.61 -2.54 4.10
N TRP A 116 0.24 -2.92 3.14
CA TRP A 116 1.64 -3.25 3.42
C TRP A 116 2.41 -2.05 4.00
N LEU A 117 2.35 -0.89 3.34
CA LEU A 117 3.03 0.31 3.84
C LEU A 117 2.48 0.76 5.21
N LEU A 118 1.15 0.71 5.38
CA LEU A 118 0.49 1.04 6.66
C LEU A 118 0.98 0.13 7.79
N GLY A 119 1.10 -1.17 7.54
CA GLY A 119 1.64 -2.12 8.51
C GLY A 119 3.09 -1.82 8.87
N VAL A 120 3.94 -1.59 7.89
CA VAL A 120 5.33 -1.22 8.12
C VAL A 120 5.45 0.04 8.97
N VAL A 121 4.72 1.10 8.63
CA VAL A 121 4.76 2.37 9.39
C VAL A 121 4.26 2.18 10.83
N SER A 122 3.22 1.35 11.03
CA SER A 122 2.74 0.98 12.37
C SER A 122 3.80 0.23 13.19
N ASP A 123 4.60 -0.63 12.56
CA ASP A 123 5.58 -1.48 13.23
C ASP A 123 6.91 -0.77 13.54
N LEU A 124 7.26 0.27 12.78
CA LEU A 124 8.52 1.02 12.94
C LEU A 124 8.58 1.86 14.21
N LYS A 125 7.46 2.04 14.94
CA LYS A 125 7.40 2.79 16.22
C LYS A 125 8.11 4.16 16.15
N LEU A 126 7.89 4.88 15.06
CA LEU A 126 8.49 6.19 14.82
C LEU A 126 8.00 7.20 15.86
N SER A 127 8.86 8.15 16.25
CA SER A 127 8.50 9.26 17.14
C SER A 127 7.34 10.09 16.60
N ARG A 128 7.32 10.27 15.28
CA ARG A 128 6.27 10.92 14.52
C ARG A 128 5.91 10.06 13.31
N LEU A 129 4.63 9.67 13.23
CA LEU A 129 4.11 8.91 12.10
C LEU A 129 3.81 9.86 10.95
N PRO A 130 4.43 9.69 9.77
CA PRO A 130 4.11 10.52 8.61
C PRO A 130 2.72 10.17 8.08
N PRO A 131 1.91 11.15 7.64
CA PRO A 131 0.65 10.86 6.95
C PRO A 131 0.93 10.14 5.62
N ILE A 132 0.01 9.24 5.25
CA ILE A 132 0.14 8.40 4.05
C ILE A 132 -1.03 8.70 3.10
N ALA A 133 -0.70 9.13 1.88
CA ALA A 133 -1.65 9.24 0.78
C ALA A 133 -1.63 7.98 -0.07
N THR A 134 -2.82 7.47 -0.42
CA THR A 134 -2.96 6.20 -1.15
C THR A 134 -3.48 6.45 -2.56
N VAL A 135 -2.65 6.25 -3.57
CA VAL A 135 -3.03 6.36 -4.98
C VAL A 135 -3.76 5.08 -5.41
N PRO A 136 -5.00 5.16 -5.89
CA PRO A 136 -5.79 3.99 -6.30
C PRO A 136 -5.24 3.35 -7.59
N LEU A 137 -4.48 2.25 -7.50
CA LEU A 137 -3.99 1.48 -8.66
C LEU A 137 -4.42 0.00 -8.65
N GLY A 138 -5.48 -0.34 -7.95
CA GLY A 138 -6.08 -1.66 -7.89
C GLY A 138 -7.41 -1.79 -8.63
N THR A 139 -8.04 -2.95 -8.49
CA THR A 139 -9.40 -3.19 -9.01
C THR A 139 -10.47 -2.63 -8.08
N GLY A 140 -10.36 -2.92 -6.76
CA GLY A 140 -11.33 -2.50 -5.74
C GLY A 140 -11.10 -1.08 -5.22
N ASN A 141 -9.84 -0.74 -4.87
CA ASN A 141 -9.43 0.56 -4.33
C ASN A 141 -10.31 1.02 -3.17
N ASN A 142 -10.63 0.09 -2.26
CA ASN A 142 -11.49 0.39 -1.13
C ASN A 142 -10.78 1.25 -0.09
N LEU A 143 -9.48 1.03 0.16
CA LEU A 143 -8.68 1.84 1.08
C LEU A 143 -8.53 3.28 0.58
N PRO A 144 -8.03 3.54 -0.65
CA PRO A 144 -8.03 4.89 -1.21
C PRO A 144 -9.37 5.59 -1.16
N PHE A 145 -10.45 4.87 -1.45
CA PHE A 145 -11.80 5.44 -1.37
C PHE A 145 -12.22 5.82 0.05
N ALA A 146 -11.99 4.93 1.03
CA ALA A 146 -12.31 5.19 2.42
C ALA A 146 -11.52 6.38 2.98
N PHE A 147 -10.30 6.60 2.49
CA PHE A 147 -9.45 7.74 2.87
C PHE A 147 -9.72 9.01 2.05
N GLY A 148 -10.67 8.98 1.10
CA GLY A 148 -11.09 10.16 0.33
C GLY A 148 -10.33 10.41 -0.98
N TRP A 149 -9.41 9.52 -1.39
CA TRP A 149 -8.64 9.62 -2.63
C TRP A 149 -9.38 9.09 -3.87
N GLY A 150 -10.57 8.51 -3.67
CA GLY A 150 -11.43 7.98 -4.74
C GLY A 150 -11.10 6.54 -5.16
N LYS A 151 -11.90 6.01 -6.08
CA LYS A 151 -11.80 4.61 -6.55
C LYS A 151 -11.09 4.43 -7.89
N ARG A 152 -11.12 5.44 -8.74
CA ARG A 152 -10.70 5.30 -10.15
C ARG A 152 -9.19 5.36 -10.25
N ASN A 153 -8.62 4.53 -11.10
CA ASN A 153 -7.20 4.64 -11.42
C ASN A 153 -6.90 6.04 -12.00
N PRO A 154 -5.82 6.71 -11.54
CA PRO A 154 -5.44 8.01 -12.04
C PRO A 154 -4.84 7.92 -13.45
N GLY A 155 -4.72 9.06 -14.12
CA GLY A 155 -3.82 9.19 -15.27
C GLY A 155 -2.35 9.06 -14.83
N THR A 156 -1.48 8.67 -15.75
CA THR A 156 -0.05 8.42 -15.49
C THR A 156 0.87 9.50 -16.06
N ASP A 157 0.30 10.46 -16.77
CA ASP A 157 1.02 11.59 -17.35
C ASP A 157 1.43 12.61 -16.28
N ARG A 158 2.32 13.52 -16.68
CA ARG A 158 2.87 14.56 -15.80
C ARG A 158 1.79 15.40 -15.10
N ARG A 159 0.76 15.84 -15.81
CA ARG A 159 -0.29 16.70 -15.24
C ARG A 159 -1.10 15.95 -14.20
N SER A 160 -1.39 14.67 -14.46
CA SER A 160 -2.08 13.80 -13.50
C SER A 160 -1.25 13.63 -12.21
N VAL A 161 0.07 13.44 -12.34
CA VAL A 161 0.98 13.34 -11.18
C VAL A 161 1.07 14.65 -10.40
N GLU A 162 1.28 15.78 -11.08
CA GLU A 162 1.33 17.10 -10.43
C GLU A 162 0.00 17.46 -9.75
N SER A 163 -1.13 17.11 -10.38
CA SER A 163 -2.46 17.27 -9.76
C SER A 163 -2.61 16.45 -8.49
N PHE A 164 -2.11 15.20 -8.48
CA PHE A 164 -2.14 14.38 -7.26
C PHE A 164 -1.21 14.95 -6.17
N LEU A 165 -0.01 15.43 -6.52
CA LEU A 165 0.87 16.12 -5.57
C LEU A 165 0.22 17.37 -4.97
N ALA A 166 -0.53 18.13 -5.76
CA ALA A 166 -1.28 19.29 -5.28
C ALA A 166 -2.39 18.86 -4.30
N GLN A 167 -3.12 17.79 -4.62
CA GLN A 167 -4.10 17.21 -3.68
C GLN A 167 -3.43 16.73 -2.39
N VAL A 168 -2.26 16.09 -2.47
CA VAL A 168 -1.49 15.67 -1.29
C VAL A 168 -1.05 16.85 -0.46
N LYS A 169 -0.60 17.95 -1.09
CA LYS A 169 -0.25 19.21 -0.42
C LYS A 169 -1.43 19.78 0.38
N ASP A 170 -2.60 19.87 -0.25
CA ASP A 170 -3.80 20.50 0.32
C ASP A 170 -4.64 19.55 1.20
N ALA A 171 -4.29 18.26 1.24
CA ALA A 171 -5.03 17.26 2.00
C ALA A 171 -4.97 17.51 3.51
N LYS A 172 -6.10 17.23 4.17
CA LYS A 172 -6.21 17.25 5.63
C LYS A 172 -5.78 15.91 6.20
N GLU A 173 -4.85 15.95 7.15
CA GLU A 173 -4.46 14.76 7.91
C GLU A 173 -5.64 14.24 8.73
N MET A 174 -5.76 12.91 8.79
CA MET A 174 -6.75 12.24 9.60
C MET A 174 -6.10 11.08 10.36
N LYS A 175 -6.61 10.84 11.58
CA LYS A 175 -6.28 9.63 12.32
C LYS A 175 -7.16 8.50 11.82
N ILE A 176 -6.57 7.32 11.69
CA ILE A 176 -7.26 6.10 11.29
C ILE A 176 -7.05 5.04 12.36
N ASP A 177 -8.06 4.19 12.53
CA ASP A 177 -7.93 3.01 13.36
C ASP A 177 -7.24 1.90 12.58
N SER A 178 -6.54 1.03 13.31
CA SER A 178 -5.98 -0.20 12.78
C SER A 178 -6.56 -1.38 13.55
N TRP A 179 -6.99 -2.40 12.84
CA TRP A 179 -7.49 -3.62 13.44
C TRP A 179 -6.38 -4.66 13.45
N HIS A 180 -6.28 -5.37 14.57
CA HIS A 180 -5.26 -6.38 14.76
C HIS A 180 -5.92 -7.73 15.01
N ILE A 181 -5.67 -8.70 14.12
CA ILE A 181 -6.25 -10.05 14.21
C ILE A 181 -5.21 -11.06 14.68
N VAL A 182 -5.66 -11.97 15.54
CA VAL A 182 -4.97 -13.21 15.88
C VAL A 182 -5.87 -14.36 15.46
N MET A 183 -5.43 -15.15 14.48
CA MET A 183 -6.16 -16.29 13.95
C MET A 183 -5.41 -17.57 14.33
N ARG A 184 -6.09 -18.52 14.95
CA ARG A 184 -5.51 -19.83 15.30
C ARG A 184 -6.20 -20.91 14.49
N MET A 185 -5.47 -21.64 13.66
CA MET A 185 -6.02 -22.68 12.80
C MET A 185 -5.42 -24.06 13.10
N PRO A 186 -6.20 -25.15 13.10
CA PRO A 186 -5.65 -26.49 13.22
C PRO A 186 -4.76 -26.79 11.99
N PRO A 187 -3.78 -27.70 12.13
CA PRO A 187 -2.97 -28.13 10.99
C PRO A 187 -3.86 -28.91 10.00
N PRO A 188 -3.59 -28.84 8.68
CA PRO A 188 -4.36 -29.58 7.68
C PRO A 188 -4.29 -31.10 7.95
N LYS A 189 -5.43 -31.81 7.85
CA LYS A 189 -5.51 -33.26 8.18
C LYS A 189 -5.39 -34.20 6.97
N GLU A 190 -5.82 -33.83 5.75
CA GLU A 190 -5.66 -34.54 4.44
C GLU A 190 -6.46 -33.82 3.33
N GLY A 191 -6.00 -33.80 2.07
CA GLY A 191 -6.75 -33.33 0.87
C GLY A 191 -6.93 -31.81 0.70
N SER A 192 -7.23 -31.35 -0.54
CA SER A 192 -6.96 -30.02 -1.18
C SER A 192 -7.36 -28.71 -0.46
N CYS A 193 -6.94 -28.56 0.79
CA CYS A 193 -6.70 -27.29 1.44
C CYS A 193 -5.20 -27.14 1.68
N ASP A 194 -4.40 -27.42 0.65
CA ASP A 194 -2.95 -27.19 0.70
C ASP A 194 -2.69 -25.68 0.79
N PRO A 195 -2.16 -25.14 1.89
CA PRO A 195 -1.25 -24.03 1.75
C PRO A 195 -0.03 -24.59 1.00
N ILE A 196 0.04 -24.43 -0.32
CA ILE A 196 1.28 -24.68 -1.07
C ILE A 196 2.34 -23.81 -0.40
N PRO A 197 3.38 -24.38 0.23
CA PRO A 197 4.44 -23.57 0.78
C PRO A 197 5.18 -22.89 -0.38
N PRO A 198 5.49 -21.59 -0.25
CA PRO A 198 5.15 -20.73 0.88
C PRO A 198 3.67 -20.28 0.80
N LEU A 199 2.95 -20.28 1.93
CA LEU A 199 1.74 -19.47 2.03
C LEU A 199 2.12 -18.06 1.62
N GLU A 200 1.66 -17.59 0.46
CA GLU A 200 1.74 -16.19 0.11
C GLU A 200 0.76 -15.44 1.01
N LEU A 201 1.14 -15.26 2.27
CA LEU A 201 0.43 -14.41 3.19
C LEU A 201 0.50 -12.98 2.67
N PRO A 202 -0.59 -12.21 2.82
CA PRO A 202 -0.51 -10.76 2.64
C PRO A 202 0.62 -10.19 3.50
N HIS A 203 1.32 -9.17 3.02
CA HIS A 203 2.47 -8.59 3.74
C HIS A 203 2.14 -8.08 5.15
N SER A 204 0.87 -7.81 5.46
CA SER A 204 0.41 -7.39 6.78
C SER A 204 0.04 -8.55 7.72
N LEU A 205 0.22 -9.81 7.29
CA LEU A 205 -0.11 -11.02 8.05
C LEU A 205 1.11 -11.95 8.14
N HIS A 206 1.43 -12.39 9.35
CA HIS A 206 2.59 -13.24 9.61
C HIS A 206 2.20 -14.50 10.39
N ALA A 207 2.84 -15.61 10.07
CA ALA A 207 2.80 -16.79 10.92
C ALA A 207 3.59 -16.51 12.20
N PHE A 208 2.94 -16.66 13.35
CA PHE A 208 3.48 -16.38 14.67
C PHE A 208 3.69 -17.70 15.42
N GLN A 209 4.94 -18.15 15.48
CA GLN A 209 5.29 -19.47 16.04
C GLN A 209 5.48 -19.46 17.57
N ARG A 210 5.77 -18.30 18.18
CA ARG A 210 6.04 -18.19 19.62
C ARG A 210 4.84 -17.59 20.37
N VAL A 211 3.82 -18.40 20.59
CA VAL A 211 2.69 -18.00 21.46
C VAL A 211 3.13 -18.12 22.92
N SER A 212 2.81 -17.12 23.75
CA SER A 212 3.12 -17.17 25.18
C SER A 212 2.45 -18.37 25.83
N GLU A 213 3.16 -19.09 26.71
CA GLU A 213 2.56 -20.18 27.50
C GLU A 213 1.46 -19.67 28.44
N THR A 214 1.46 -18.38 28.75
CA THR A 214 0.44 -17.71 29.58
C THR A 214 -0.78 -17.24 28.77
N ASP A 215 -0.82 -17.46 27.46
CA ASP A 215 -1.98 -17.11 26.62
C ASP A 215 -3.06 -18.17 26.78
N GLU A 216 -4.11 -17.85 27.54
CA GLU A 216 -5.24 -18.75 27.82
C GLU A 216 -5.99 -19.20 26.55
N LEU A 217 -5.84 -18.47 25.43
CA LEU A 217 -6.44 -18.81 24.15
C LEU A 217 -5.51 -19.62 23.24
N ASN A 218 -4.28 -19.90 23.69
CA ASN A 218 -3.36 -20.77 22.98
C ASN A 218 -3.94 -22.18 22.87
N ARG A 219 -3.79 -22.80 21.70
CA ARG A 219 -4.22 -24.18 21.47
C ARG A 219 -3.03 -24.97 20.94
N GLU A 220 -2.66 -26.00 21.70
CA GLU A 220 -1.55 -26.88 21.32
C GLU A 220 -1.81 -27.49 19.93
N GLY A 221 -0.78 -27.48 19.09
CA GLY A 221 -0.83 -27.97 17.70
C GLY A 221 -1.45 -27.02 16.68
N TYR A 222 -2.02 -25.87 17.08
CA TYR A 222 -2.58 -24.89 16.13
C TYR A 222 -1.49 -23.96 15.58
N ILE A 223 -1.64 -23.57 14.31
CA ILE A 223 -0.84 -22.50 13.69
C ILE A 223 -1.50 -21.16 14.00
N THR A 224 -0.73 -20.23 14.56
CA THR A 224 -1.20 -18.87 14.85
C THR A 224 -0.73 -17.91 13.76
N PHE A 225 -1.65 -17.11 13.23
CA PHE A 225 -1.39 -16.00 12.33
C PHE A 225 -1.76 -14.70 13.02
N ARG A 226 -0.94 -13.67 12.81
CA ARG A 226 -1.09 -12.35 13.44
C ARG A 226 -0.88 -11.27 12.40
N GLY A 227 -1.76 -10.27 12.36
CA GLY A 227 -1.66 -9.24 11.32
C GLY A 227 -2.57 -8.05 11.50
N GLY A 228 -2.26 -6.98 10.76
CA GLY A 228 -3.02 -5.73 10.73
C GLY A 228 -3.90 -5.59 9.48
N PHE A 229 -5.05 -4.94 9.62
CA PHE A 229 -5.88 -4.50 8.50
C PHE A 229 -6.56 -3.15 8.77
N TRP A 230 -6.86 -2.41 7.69
CA TRP A 230 -7.37 -1.02 7.74
C TRP A 230 -8.71 -0.83 7.02
N ASN A 231 -9.34 -1.92 6.57
CA ASN A 231 -10.59 -1.85 5.83
C ASN A 231 -11.60 -2.87 6.34
N TYR A 232 -11.46 -4.14 5.96
CA TYR A 232 -12.32 -5.21 6.43
C TYR A 232 -11.56 -6.54 6.52
N PHE A 233 -12.13 -7.45 7.31
CA PHE A 233 -11.76 -8.85 7.37
C PHE A 233 -13.02 -9.67 7.08
N SER A 234 -12.93 -10.65 6.18
CA SER A 234 -14.08 -11.48 5.80
C SER A 234 -13.74 -12.97 5.83
N MET A 235 -14.77 -13.78 6.12
CA MET A 235 -14.75 -15.24 6.09
C MET A 235 -16.04 -15.73 5.42
N GLY A 236 -16.02 -16.96 4.90
CA GLY A 236 -17.16 -17.54 4.19
C GLY A 236 -17.25 -17.05 2.74
N MET A 237 -18.47 -16.78 2.28
CA MET A 237 -18.76 -16.55 0.85
C MET A 237 -17.99 -15.36 0.24
N ASP A 238 -17.91 -14.23 0.96
CA ASP A 238 -17.17 -13.06 0.48
C ASP A 238 -15.67 -13.37 0.27
N ALA A 239 -15.07 -14.08 1.23
CA ALA A 239 -13.69 -14.53 1.14
C ALA A 239 -13.50 -15.55 0.01
N GLN A 240 -14.46 -16.45 -0.21
CA GLN A 240 -14.41 -17.42 -1.31
C GLN A 240 -14.48 -16.76 -2.68
N VAL A 241 -15.36 -15.77 -2.87
CA VAL A 241 -15.45 -14.98 -4.12
C VAL A 241 -14.16 -14.20 -4.35
N SER A 242 -13.66 -13.53 -3.30
CA SER A 242 -12.38 -12.81 -3.34
C SER A 242 -11.21 -13.72 -3.70
N TYR A 243 -11.16 -14.92 -3.12
CA TYR A 243 -10.15 -15.94 -3.42
C TYR A 243 -10.24 -16.44 -4.85
N ALA A 244 -11.44 -16.79 -5.33
CA ALA A 244 -11.64 -17.26 -6.70
C ALA A 244 -11.21 -16.19 -7.74
N PHE A 245 -11.60 -14.94 -7.52
CA PHE A 245 -11.16 -13.81 -8.35
C PHE A 245 -9.64 -13.63 -8.32
N HIS A 246 -9.03 -13.70 -7.13
CA HIS A 246 -7.58 -13.56 -6.98
C HIS A 246 -6.81 -14.68 -7.70
N SER A 247 -7.28 -15.93 -7.58
CA SER A 247 -6.71 -17.10 -8.24
C SER A 247 -6.82 -17.01 -9.76
N GLU A 248 -7.99 -16.64 -10.29
CA GLU A 248 -8.17 -16.41 -11.73
C GLU A 248 -7.22 -15.31 -12.24
N ARG A 249 -7.06 -14.23 -11.48
CA ARG A 249 -6.13 -13.14 -11.81
C ARG A 249 -4.68 -13.58 -11.83
N LYS A 250 -4.27 -14.48 -10.93
CA LYS A 250 -2.92 -15.05 -10.90
C LYS A 250 -2.68 -15.98 -12.08
N LEU A 251 -3.68 -16.78 -12.47
CA LEU A 251 -3.58 -17.73 -13.58
C LEU A 251 -3.60 -17.04 -14.95
N HIS A 252 -4.34 -15.93 -15.09
CA HIS A 252 -4.56 -15.25 -16.37
C HIS A 252 -4.32 -13.74 -16.30
N PRO A 253 -3.12 -13.27 -15.87
CA PRO A 253 -2.85 -11.84 -15.62
C PRO A 253 -3.11 -10.95 -16.85
N GLU A 254 -2.98 -11.49 -18.07
CA GLU A 254 -3.26 -10.81 -19.33
C GLU A 254 -4.71 -10.34 -19.47
N LYS A 255 -5.66 -11.03 -18.83
CA LYS A 255 -7.09 -10.67 -18.85
C LYS A 255 -7.41 -9.54 -17.87
N PHE A 256 -6.55 -9.29 -16.88
CA PHE A 256 -6.86 -8.41 -15.75
C PHE A 256 -6.20 -7.03 -15.80
N LYS A 257 -6.08 -6.45 -16.99
CA LYS A 257 -5.41 -5.15 -17.19
C LYS A 257 -6.32 -3.93 -16.98
N ASN A 258 -7.64 -4.11 -17.10
CA ASN A 258 -8.60 -2.99 -17.10
C ASN A 258 -9.48 -3.01 -15.85
N GLN A 259 -9.50 -1.92 -15.10
CA GLN A 259 -10.24 -1.84 -13.83
C GLN A 259 -11.72 -2.22 -13.97
N LEU A 260 -12.42 -1.67 -14.96
CA LEU A 260 -13.86 -1.95 -15.19
C LEU A 260 -14.10 -3.42 -15.56
N PHE A 261 -13.26 -3.99 -16.42
CA PHE A 261 -13.36 -5.40 -16.81
C PHE A 261 -13.12 -6.34 -15.61
N ASN A 262 -12.14 -5.98 -14.77
CA ASN A 262 -11.85 -6.73 -13.55
C ASN A 262 -13.03 -6.68 -12.57
N GLN A 263 -13.65 -5.51 -12.40
CA GLN A 263 -14.87 -5.37 -11.57
C GLN A 263 -16.03 -6.20 -12.13
N GLY A 264 -16.22 -6.22 -13.45
CA GLY A 264 -17.23 -7.06 -14.11
C GLY A 264 -16.97 -8.56 -13.90
N THR A 265 -15.71 -8.98 -13.99
CA THR A 265 -15.31 -10.38 -13.71
C THR A 265 -15.56 -10.75 -12.26
N TYR A 266 -15.21 -9.87 -11.31
CA TYR A 266 -15.51 -10.06 -9.89
C TYR A 266 -17.02 -10.24 -9.65
N ALA A 267 -17.85 -9.37 -10.23
CA ALA A 267 -19.31 -9.47 -10.13
C ALA A 267 -19.84 -10.79 -10.71
N LYS A 268 -19.31 -11.22 -11.86
CA LYS A 268 -19.67 -12.52 -12.48
C LYS A 268 -19.35 -13.69 -11.55
N ILE A 269 -18.16 -13.72 -10.96
CA ILE A 269 -17.76 -14.77 -10.00
C ILE A 269 -18.69 -14.76 -8.79
N GLY A 270 -19.01 -13.58 -8.26
CA GLY A 270 -19.96 -13.41 -7.17
C GLY A 270 -21.35 -13.99 -7.48
N CYS A 271 -21.86 -13.75 -8.69
CA CYS A 271 -23.14 -14.32 -9.14
C CYS A 271 -23.11 -15.85 -9.27
N THR A 272 -21.97 -16.43 -9.70
CA THR A 272 -21.85 -17.89 -9.85
C THR A 272 -21.76 -18.66 -8.53
N GLN A 273 -21.36 -18.01 -7.44
CA GLN A 273 -21.21 -18.62 -6.11
C GLN A 273 -22.53 -18.71 -5.33
N GLY A 274 -23.68 -18.45 -5.95
CA GLY A 274 -24.89 -19.23 -5.65
C GLY A 274 -26.02 -18.61 -4.83
N TRP A 275 -25.99 -17.34 -4.39
CA TRP A 275 -27.14 -16.76 -3.64
C TRP A 275 -27.88 -15.58 -4.29
N PHE A 276 -27.28 -14.84 -5.23
CA PHE A 276 -28.02 -13.80 -5.97
C PHE A 276 -29.15 -14.38 -6.84
N CYS A 277 -29.05 -15.65 -7.23
CA CYS A 277 -30.10 -16.37 -7.96
C CYS A 277 -30.79 -17.46 -7.12
N ALA A 278 -30.44 -17.67 -5.85
CA ALA A 278 -31.05 -18.73 -5.03
C ALA A 278 -32.56 -18.49 -4.83
N SER A 279 -32.99 -17.22 -4.76
CA SER A 279 -34.41 -16.87 -4.66
C SER A 279 -35.22 -17.18 -5.93
N LEU A 280 -34.57 -17.44 -7.06
CA LEU A 280 -35.21 -17.82 -8.33
C LEU A 280 -35.31 -19.34 -8.52
N PHE A 281 -34.56 -20.12 -7.74
CA PHE A 281 -34.46 -21.57 -7.91
C PHE A 281 -34.77 -22.40 -6.66
N HIS A 282 -34.99 -21.78 -5.49
CA HIS A 282 -35.54 -22.50 -4.34
C HIS A 282 -37.08 -22.57 -4.42
N PRO A 283 -37.69 -23.77 -4.39
CA PRO A 283 -39.12 -23.87 -4.13
C PRO A 283 -39.40 -23.26 -2.76
N SER A 284 -40.41 -22.41 -2.67
CA SER A 284 -40.97 -21.96 -1.39
C SER A 284 -41.27 -23.20 -0.54
N SER A 285 -40.59 -23.34 0.61
CA SER A 285 -40.94 -24.36 1.58
C SER A 285 -42.31 -24.01 2.16
N ARG A 286 -43.33 -24.79 1.80
CA ARG A 286 -44.58 -24.88 2.54
C ARG A 286 -44.42 -25.84 3.71
#